data_AF-A0A8T0KVG2-F1
#
_entry.id   AF-A0A8T0KVG2-F1
#
_cell.length_a   1.000
_cell.length_b   1.000
_cell.length_c   1.000
_cell.angle_alpha   90.00
_cell.angle_beta   90.00
_cell.angle_gamma   90.00
#
_symmetry.space_group_name_H-M   'P 1'
#
loop_
_entity.id
_entity.type
_entity.pdbx_description
1 polymer ?
#
loop_
_entity_poly.entity_id
_entity_poly.type
_entity_poly.pdbx_seq_one_letter_code
_entity_poly.pdbx_strand_id
1 'polypeptide(L)'
;MGWLSRFITAVAFLAVGVIFSPETLGSKSPNLSTYLKLAHLLSFSTAFGAALWVTFIGGIIMFKNLPRHQFGNLQSKMFPAYFSMVGVCCAVSVASFGYLHPWKTSSTTERYQLGFLLSSFAFNLTNLFVFTPMTIEMMKQRHKVERENSIGEEVGWSKNVEVAKSNPKLKAMNKKFGMIHGLSSLANIMSFGSLAIHSWLSTLDQTIQASSMAIVSDQLQSLVVKIQFSEPPSIKYNNYVFGLLTLLSQKLVSKTRLLAV
;
A
#
# COMPACT_ATOMS: atom_id res chain seq x y z
N MET A 1 -8.49 25.26 8.87
CA MET A 1 -7.29 25.69 8.11
C MET A 1 -6.19 24.62 8.00
N GLY A 2 -6.05 23.65 8.91
CA GLY A 2 -4.95 22.66 8.87
C GLY A 2 -5.00 21.59 7.77
N TRP A 3 -6.04 21.53 6.94
CA TRP A 3 -6.07 20.61 5.78
C TRP A 3 -5.20 21.13 4.63
N LEU A 4 -5.16 22.44 4.44
CA LEU A 4 -4.36 23.08 3.39
C LEU A 4 -2.85 22.91 3.66
N SER A 5 -2.41 23.06 4.91
CA SER A 5 -1.00 22.83 5.25
C SER A 5 -0.57 21.37 5.03
N ARG A 6 -1.43 20.40 5.37
CA ARG A 6 -1.17 18.97 5.15
C ARG A 6 -1.18 18.59 3.66
N PHE A 7 -2.05 19.22 2.88
CA PHE A 7 -2.08 19.10 1.42
C PHE A 7 -0.81 19.69 0.79
N ILE A 8 -0.40 20.89 1.23
CA ILE A 8 0.85 21.53 0.77
C ILE A 8 2.06 20.67 1.13
N THR A 9 2.11 20.07 2.32
CA THR A 9 3.17 19.13 2.69
C THR A 9 3.19 17.92 1.75
N ALA A 10 2.05 17.31 1.44
CA ALA A 10 1.98 16.18 0.51
C ALA A 10 2.41 16.58 -0.92
N VAL A 11 2.00 17.75 -1.39
CA VAL A 11 2.44 18.32 -2.68
C VAL A 11 3.93 18.64 -2.67
N ALA A 12 4.48 19.12 -1.55
CA ALA A 12 5.91 19.36 -1.40
C ALA A 12 6.71 18.05 -1.45
N PHE A 13 6.23 16.97 -0.81
CA PHE A 13 6.84 15.64 -0.92
C PHE A 13 6.77 15.08 -2.34
N LEU A 14 5.65 15.29 -3.05
CA LEU A 14 5.51 14.97 -4.47
C LEU A 14 6.51 15.76 -5.34
N ALA A 15 6.64 17.07 -5.09
CA ALA A 15 7.57 17.94 -5.82
C ALA A 15 9.03 17.56 -5.57
N VAL A 16 9.40 17.24 -4.32
CA VAL A 16 10.73 16.74 -3.96
C VAL A 16 10.99 15.38 -4.64
N GLY A 17 10.02 14.46 -4.64
CA GLY A 17 10.14 13.18 -5.35
C GLY A 17 10.35 13.34 -6.86
N VAL A 18 9.75 14.37 -7.47
CA VAL A 18 9.97 14.72 -8.89
C VAL A 18 11.37 15.32 -9.09
N ILE A 19 11.81 16.25 -8.23
CA ILE A 19 13.10 16.93 -8.35
C ILE A 19 14.28 15.97 -8.17
N PHE A 20 14.19 15.02 -7.24
CA PHE A 20 15.27 14.06 -6.95
C PHE A 20 15.19 12.75 -7.75
N SER A 21 14.25 12.62 -8.69
CA SER A 21 14.23 11.46 -9.58
C SER A 21 15.46 11.49 -10.49
N PRO A 22 16.33 10.46 -10.52
CA PRO A 22 17.59 10.48 -11.26
C PRO A 22 17.45 10.70 -12.78
N GLU A 23 16.23 10.63 -13.33
CA GLU A 23 15.92 10.95 -14.72
C GLU A 23 15.77 12.46 -15.01
N THR A 24 15.53 13.31 -14.00
CA THR A 24 15.36 14.77 -14.22
C THR A 24 16.67 15.52 -14.44
N LEU A 25 17.81 14.93 -14.07
CA LEU A 25 19.14 15.50 -14.25
C LEU A 25 19.74 15.22 -15.65
N GLY A 26 19.06 14.44 -16.49
CA GLY A 26 19.48 14.10 -17.86
C GLY A 26 18.42 14.44 -18.90
N SER A 27 18.50 15.66 -19.45
CA SER A 27 17.73 16.21 -20.58
C SER A 27 16.72 15.28 -21.30
N LYS A 28 15.45 15.35 -20.89
CA LYS A 28 14.20 15.18 -21.67
C LYS A 28 13.05 15.49 -20.70
N SER A 29 11.98 16.19 -21.15
CA SER A 29 10.84 16.44 -20.26
C SER A 29 10.33 15.10 -19.70
N PRO A 30 10.06 14.99 -18.39
CA PRO A 30 9.54 13.74 -17.82
C PRO A 30 8.28 13.29 -18.57
N ASN A 31 8.30 12.05 -19.04
CA ASN A 31 7.17 11.46 -19.76
C ASN A 31 6.00 11.23 -18.78
N LEU A 32 4.75 11.30 -19.27
CA LEU A 32 3.54 11.04 -18.47
C LEU A 32 3.62 9.74 -17.65
N SER A 33 4.26 8.71 -18.20
CA SER A 33 4.49 7.43 -17.50
C SER A 33 5.31 7.60 -16.22
N THR A 34 6.35 8.44 -16.21
CA THR A 34 7.16 8.71 -15.02
C THR A 34 6.33 9.37 -13.92
N TYR A 35 5.50 10.35 -14.27
CA TYR A 35 4.60 10.99 -13.32
C TYR A 35 3.58 10.02 -12.73
N LEU A 36 3.00 9.14 -13.55
CA LEU A 36 2.03 8.14 -13.08
C LEU A 36 2.69 7.10 -12.15
N LYS A 37 3.92 6.66 -12.46
CA LYS A 37 4.68 5.76 -11.58
C LYS A 37 4.97 6.41 -10.23
N LEU A 38 5.41 7.67 -10.23
CA LEU A 38 5.68 8.41 -8.99
C LEU A 38 4.40 8.66 -8.19
N ALA A 39 3.31 9.05 -8.84
CA ALA A 39 2.01 9.26 -8.20
C ALA A 39 1.47 7.96 -7.59
N HIS A 40 1.59 6.84 -8.32
CA HIS A 40 1.24 5.52 -7.81
C HIS A 40 2.08 5.16 -6.58
N LEU A 41 3.41 5.25 -6.68
CA LEU A 41 4.34 4.88 -5.62
C LEU A 41 4.07 5.69 -4.34
N LEU A 42 4.01 7.01 -4.44
CA LEU A 42 3.82 7.89 -3.28
C LEU A 42 2.45 7.66 -2.63
N SER A 43 1.40 7.53 -3.43
CA SER A 43 0.05 7.25 -2.91
C SER A 43 -0.01 5.87 -2.26
N PHE A 44 0.53 4.86 -2.92
CA PHE A 44 0.56 3.48 -2.42
C PHE A 44 1.33 3.38 -1.11
N SER A 45 2.56 3.90 -1.06
CA SER A 45 3.39 3.91 0.16
C SER A 45 2.72 4.67 1.30
N THR A 46 2.06 5.80 1.01
CA THR A 46 1.30 6.55 2.02
C THR A 46 0.12 5.75 2.57
N ALA A 47 -0.68 5.12 1.70
CA ALA A 47 -1.81 4.28 2.10
C ALA A 47 -1.34 3.09 2.94
N PHE A 48 -0.32 2.36 2.46
CA PHE A 48 0.23 1.19 3.14
C PHE A 48 0.80 1.53 4.51
N GLY A 49 1.66 2.55 4.59
CA GLY A 49 2.28 2.99 5.83
C GLY A 49 1.27 3.51 6.85
N ALA A 50 0.30 4.33 6.40
CA ALA A 50 -0.76 4.82 7.28
C ALA A 50 -1.63 3.68 7.81
N ALA A 51 -2.01 2.72 6.96
CA ALA A 51 -2.81 1.58 7.36
C ALA A 51 -2.08 0.67 8.36
N LEU A 52 -0.79 0.41 8.12
CA LEU A 52 0.06 -0.33 9.07
C LEU A 52 0.10 0.38 10.43
N TRP A 53 0.43 1.67 10.42
CA TRP A 53 0.58 2.44 11.66
C TRP A 53 -0.72 2.51 12.45
N VAL A 54 -1.82 2.93 11.83
CA VAL A 54 -3.10 3.12 12.52
C VAL A 54 -3.64 1.81 13.08
N THR A 55 -3.52 0.71 12.32
CA THR A 55 -4.08 -0.60 12.69
C THR A 55 -3.30 -1.28 13.79
N PHE A 56 -1.97 -1.35 13.65
CA PHE A 56 -1.16 -2.23 14.48
C PHE A 56 -0.38 -1.50 15.58
N ILE A 57 -0.23 -0.18 15.49
CA ILE A 57 0.61 0.59 16.42
C ILE A 57 -0.23 1.65 17.13
N GLY A 58 -0.70 2.65 16.38
CA GLY A 58 -1.43 3.80 16.90
C GLY A 58 -2.70 3.40 17.66
N GLY A 59 -3.52 2.52 17.07
CA GLY A 59 -4.74 2.03 17.71
C GLY A 59 -4.50 1.36 19.07
N ILE A 60 -3.47 0.50 19.15
CA ILE A 60 -3.11 -0.22 20.38
C ILE A 60 -2.58 0.75 21.44
N ILE A 61 -1.68 1.65 21.06
CA ILE A 61 -1.11 2.64 21.99
C ILE A 61 -2.23 3.52 22.57
N MET A 62 -3.11 4.05 21.72
CA MET A 62 -4.22 4.88 22.18
C MET A 62 -5.17 4.11 23.09
N PHE A 63 -5.52 2.86 22.75
CA PHE A 63 -6.39 2.03 23.57
C PHE A 63 -5.81 1.76 24.97
N LYS A 64 -4.49 1.54 25.06
CA LYS A 64 -3.82 1.19 26.33
C LYS A 64 -3.52 2.39 27.22
N ASN A 65 -3.56 3.62 26.71
CA ASN A 65 -3.09 4.80 27.43
C ASN A 65 -4.11 5.92 27.57
N LEU A 66 -5.22 5.91 26.81
CA LEU A 66 -6.24 6.96 26.91
C LEU A 66 -7.46 6.46 27.71
N PRO A 67 -8.08 7.34 28.50
CA PRO A 67 -9.41 7.11 29.06
C PRO A 67 -10.41 6.76 27.94
N ARG A 68 -11.34 5.83 28.22
CA ARG A 68 -12.26 5.27 27.21
C ARG A 68 -13.04 6.34 26.43
N HIS A 69 -13.54 7.38 27.09
CA HIS A 69 -14.28 8.46 26.41
C HIS A 69 -13.37 9.32 25.54
N GLN A 70 -12.16 9.64 26.02
CA GLN A 70 -11.17 10.37 25.24
C GLN A 70 -10.71 9.58 24.01
N PHE A 71 -10.45 8.28 24.19
CA PHE A 71 -10.13 7.35 23.11
C PHE A 71 -11.22 7.31 22.02
N GLY A 72 -12.49 7.17 22.42
CA GLY A 72 -13.61 7.16 21.49
C GLY A 72 -13.78 8.49 20.74
N ASN A 73 -13.63 9.61 21.46
CA ASN A 73 -13.73 10.94 20.87
C ASN A 73 -12.60 11.21 19.88
N LEU A 74 -11.36 10.85 20.21
CA LEU A 74 -10.20 10.99 19.33
C LEU A 74 -10.39 10.17 18.05
N GLN A 75 -10.78 8.89 18.18
CA GLN A 75 -11.07 8.02 17.03
C GLN A 75 -12.17 8.58 16.14
N SER A 76 -13.21 9.20 16.71
CA SER A 76 -14.31 9.79 15.92
C SER A 76 -13.88 10.92 14.98
N LYS A 77 -12.73 11.54 15.25
CA LYS A 77 -12.12 12.56 14.40
C LYS A 77 -11.03 11.98 13.51
N MET A 78 -10.24 11.06 14.05
CA MET A 78 -9.11 10.46 13.36
C MET A 78 -9.54 9.54 12.21
N PHE A 79 -10.50 8.63 12.43
CA PHE A 79 -10.87 7.62 11.43
C PHE A 79 -11.46 8.21 10.14
N PRO A 80 -12.38 9.19 10.18
CA PRO A 80 -12.84 9.84 8.96
C PRO A 80 -11.67 10.43 8.15
N ALA A 81 -10.74 11.13 8.81
CA ALA A 81 -9.58 11.71 8.13
C ALA A 81 -8.64 10.63 7.57
N TYR A 82 -8.40 9.55 8.32
CA TYR A 82 -7.60 8.41 7.91
C TYR A 82 -8.19 7.71 6.69
N PHE A 83 -9.47 7.29 6.74
CA PHE A 83 -10.12 6.58 5.64
C PHE A 83 -10.30 7.47 4.40
N SER A 84 -10.50 8.78 4.56
CA SER A 84 -10.48 9.72 3.42
C SER A 84 -9.11 9.78 2.76
N MET A 85 -8.03 9.92 3.53
CA MET A 85 -6.67 9.98 2.99
C MET A 85 -6.28 8.68 2.28
N VAL A 86 -6.52 7.52 2.91
CA VAL A 86 -6.27 6.20 2.31
C VAL A 86 -7.15 6.02 1.06
N GLY A 87 -8.39 6.48 1.08
CA GLY A 87 -9.30 6.42 -0.07
C GLY A 87 -8.78 7.20 -1.28
N VAL A 88 -8.32 8.43 -1.07
CA VAL A 88 -7.70 9.25 -2.14
C VAL A 88 -6.43 8.58 -2.66
N CYS A 89 -5.57 8.09 -1.78
CA CYS A 89 -4.35 7.41 -2.17
C CYS A 89 -4.63 6.15 -3.00
N CYS A 90 -5.56 5.30 -2.55
CA CYS A 90 -5.98 4.12 -3.30
C CYS A 90 -6.58 4.49 -4.66
N ALA A 91 -7.38 5.55 -4.76
CA ALA A 91 -7.94 6.01 -6.02
C ALA A 91 -6.84 6.44 -7.01
N VAL A 92 -5.85 7.22 -6.55
CA VAL A 92 -4.69 7.62 -7.37
C VAL A 92 -3.86 6.41 -7.77
N SER A 93 -3.61 5.48 -6.85
CA SER A 93 -2.87 4.24 -7.15
C SER A 93 -3.59 3.37 -8.18
N VAL A 94 -4.91 3.16 -8.04
CA VAL A 94 -5.73 2.41 -9.01
C VAL A 94 -5.72 3.09 -10.37
N ALA A 95 -5.95 4.40 -10.43
CA ALA A 95 -5.99 5.13 -11.69
C ALA A 95 -4.64 5.08 -12.42
N SER A 96 -3.55 5.33 -11.67
CA SER A 96 -2.19 5.32 -12.23
C SER A 96 -1.80 3.92 -12.70
N PHE A 97 -2.07 2.88 -11.89
CA PHE A 97 -1.76 1.50 -12.23
C PHE A 97 -2.60 1.00 -13.41
N GLY A 98 -3.91 1.26 -13.40
CA GLY A 98 -4.81 0.87 -14.48
C GLY A 98 -4.47 1.55 -15.82
N TYR A 99 -3.96 2.79 -15.78
CA TYR A 99 -3.47 3.46 -16.99
C TYR A 99 -2.17 2.84 -17.52
N LEU A 100 -1.22 2.56 -16.63
CA LEU A 100 0.08 1.96 -17.00
C LEU A 100 -0.04 0.51 -17.47
N HIS A 101 -1.07 -0.20 -17.03
CA HIS A 101 -1.31 -1.60 -17.35
C HIS A 101 -2.72 -1.80 -17.94
N PRO A 102 -2.94 -1.46 -19.24
CA PRO A 102 -4.24 -1.59 -19.87
C PRO A 102 -4.73 -3.04 -19.91
N TRP A 103 -5.95 -3.27 -19.41
CA TRP A 103 -6.51 -4.61 -19.17
C TRP A 103 -6.29 -5.63 -20.31
N LYS A 104 -6.48 -5.22 -21.57
CA LYS A 104 -6.35 -6.09 -22.75
C LYS A 104 -4.93 -6.62 -22.96
N THR A 105 -3.92 -5.83 -22.62
CA THR A 105 -2.50 -6.14 -22.81
C THR A 105 -1.83 -6.60 -21.52
N SER A 106 -2.46 -6.41 -20.36
CA SER A 106 -1.90 -6.79 -19.07
C SER A 106 -1.83 -8.31 -18.88
N SER A 107 -0.76 -8.75 -18.24
CA SER A 107 -0.58 -10.12 -17.76
C SER A 107 -1.61 -10.48 -16.69
N THR A 108 -1.76 -11.78 -16.43
CA THR A 108 -2.62 -12.28 -15.36
C THR A 108 -2.22 -11.70 -13.99
N THR A 109 -0.92 -11.59 -13.72
CA THR A 109 -0.39 -11.01 -12.46
C THR A 109 -0.77 -9.54 -12.31
N GLU A 110 -0.63 -8.74 -13.36
CA GLU A 110 -1.00 -7.32 -13.36
C GLU A 110 -2.50 -7.11 -13.14
N ARG A 111 -3.33 -7.99 -13.71
CA ARG A 111 -4.78 -7.96 -13.47
C ARG A 111 -5.12 -8.28 -12.01
N TYR A 112 -4.44 -9.25 -11.38
CA TYR A 112 -4.60 -9.51 -9.95
C TYR A 112 -4.12 -8.35 -9.10
N GLN A 113 -2.97 -7.75 -9.41
CA GLN A 113 -2.46 -6.55 -8.73
C GLN A 113 -3.48 -5.40 -8.74
N LEU A 114 -4.10 -5.13 -9.89
CA LEU A 114 -5.18 -4.14 -9.99
C LEU A 114 -6.42 -4.54 -9.19
N GLY A 115 -6.80 -5.83 -9.22
CA GLY A 115 -7.92 -6.37 -8.44
C GLY A 115 -7.73 -6.19 -6.93
N PHE A 116 -6.53 -6.41 -6.41
CA PHE A 116 -6.23 -6.19 -4.98
C PHE A 116 -6.23 -4.69 -4.62
N LEU A 117 -5.74 -3.79 -5.47
CA LEU A 117 -5.87 -2.34 -5.23
C LEU A 117 -7.35 -1.91 -5.19
N LEU A 118 -8.16 -2.39 -6.13
CA LEU A 118 -9.61 -2.12 -6.16
C LEU A 118 -10.31 -2.68 -4.91
N SER A 119 -9.93 -3.87 -4.47
CA SER A 119 -10.46 -4.49 -3.25
C SER A 119 -10.11 -3.64 -2.03
N SER A 120 -8.85 -3.18 -1.92
CA SER A 120 -8.42 -2.28 -0.86
C SER A 120 -9.24 -0.99 -0.83
N PHE A 121 -9.44 -0.39 -2.01
CA PHE A 121 -10.25 0.82 -2.16
C PHE A 121 -11.70 0.60 -1.72
N ALA A 122 -12.33 -0.49 -2.16
CA ALA A 122 -13.72 -0.82 -1.82
C ALA A 122 -13.92 -1.05 -0.31
N PHE A 123 -13.03 -1.80 0.35
CA PHE A 123 -13.09 -2.00 1.79
C PHE A 123 -12.87 -0.69 2.56
N ASN A 124 -11.94 0.15 2.09
CA ASN A 124 -11.68 1.46 2.68
C ASN A 124 -12.90 2.39 2.54
N LEU A 125 -13.56 2.44 1.37
CA LEU A 125 -14.76 3.24 1.16
C LEU A 125 -15.95 2.75 2.00
N THR A 126 -16.10 1.43 2.13
CA THR A 126 -17.10 0.83 3.03
C THR A 126 -16.85 1.30 4.46
N ASN A 127 -15.61 1.32 4.91
CA ASN A 127 -15.27 1.88 6.21
C ASN A 127 -15.59 3.37 6.32
N LEU A 128 -15.23 4.18 5.33
CA LEU A 128 -15.44 5.62 5.33
C LEU A 128 -16.93 5.99 5.39
N PHE A 129 -17.74 5.40 4.53
CA PHE A 129 -19.13 5.81 4.31
C PHE A 129 -20.15 5.01 5.12
N VAL A 130 -19.82 3.79 5.54
CA VAL A 130 -20.78 2.88 6.16
C VAL A 130 -20.41 2.62 7.62
N PHE A 131 -19.26 1.99 7.88
CA PHE A 131 -18.95 1.54 9.24
C PHE A 131 -18.53 2.66 10.19
N THR A 132 -17.67 3.58 9.75
CA THR A 132 -17.21 4.71 10.59
C THR A 132 -18.37 5.56 11.13
N PRO A 133 -19.32 6.07 10.31
CA PRO A 133 -20.43 6.85 10.83
C PRO A 133 -21.31 6.04 11.80
N MET A 134 -21.57 4.76 11.50
CA MET A 134 -22.30 3.87 12.40
C MET A 134 -21.58 3.64 13.74
N THR A 135 -20.27 3.42 13.73
CA THR A 135 -19.46 3.24 14.94
C THR A 135 -19.44 4.51 15.78
N ILE A 136 -19.30 5.68 15.16
CA ILE A 136 -19.31 6.97 15.86
C ILE A 136 -20.65 7.22 16.53
N GLU A 137 -21.75 6.98 15.82
CA GLU A 137 -23.10 7.15 16.37
C GLU A 137 -23.35 6.21 17.55
N MET A 138 -23.02 4.93 17.40
CA MET A 138 -23.15 3.94 18.48
C MET A 138 -22.25 4.29 19.69
N MET A 139 -21.04 4.79 19.43
CA MET A 139 -20.12 5.26 20.48
C MET A 139 -20.72 6.42 21.26
N LYS A 140 -21.28 7.43 20.59
CA LYS A 140 -21.91 8.59 21.26
C LYS A 140 -23.07 8.16 22.15
N GLN A 141 -23.93 7.28 21.65
CA GLN A 141 -25.05 6.73 22.40
C GLN A 141 -24.55 5.97 23.64
N ARG A 142 -23.51 5.13 23.47
CA ARG A 142 -22.91 4.35 24.56
C ARG A 142 -22.27 5.25 25.62
N HIS A 143 -21.55 6.29 25.22
CA HIS A 143 -20.94 7.25 26.13
C HIS A 143 -21.98 7.97 27.00
N LYS A 144 -23.19 8.23 26.48
CA LYS A 144 -24.28 8.83 27.27
C LYS A 144 -24.69 7.92 28.43
N VAL A 145 -24.94 6.63 28.15
CA VAL A 145 -25.30 5.63 29.17
C VAL A 145 -24.14 5.39 30.13
N GLU A 146 -22.90 5.37 29.64
CA GLU A 146 -21.72 5.22 30.49
C GLU A 146 -21.60 6.37 31.51
N ARG A 147 -21.85 7.63 31.10
CA ARG A 147 -21.92 8.78 32.03
C ARG A 147 -23.03 8.67 33.06
N GLU A 148 -24.22 8.19 32.66
CA GLU A 148 -25.34 7.95 33.58
C GLU A 148 -25.00 6.89 34.66
N ASN A 149 -24.01 6.03 34.40
CA ASN A 149 -23.53 5.00 35.32
C ASN A 149 -22.17 5.36 35.95
N SER A 150 -21.71 6.61 35.84
CA SER A 150 -20.44 7.10 36.38
C SER A 150 -19.20 6.30 35.95
N ILE A 151 -19.19 5.82 34.70
CA ILE A 151 -18.06 5.12 34.06
C ILE A 151 -17.65 5.82 32.75
N GLY A 152 -16.48 5.48 32.20
CA GLY A 152 -15.99 6.00 30.92
C GLY A 152 -14.65 6.73 30.97
N GLU A 153 -14.17 7.05 32.17
CA GLU A 153 -12.87 7.69 32.41
C GLU A 153 -11.77 6.66 32.75
N GLU A 154 -12.12 5.37 32.85
CA GLU A 154 -11.14 4.31 33.00
C GLU A 154 -10.31 4.09 31.73
N VAL A 155 -9.07 3.67 31.92
CA VAL A 155 -8.22 3.14 30.86
C VAL A 155 -8.49 1.63 30.74
N GLY A 156 -8.75 1.17 29.52
CA GLY A 156 -9.04 -0.24 29.23
C GLY A 156 -10.51 -0.65 29.42
N TRP A 157 -10.75 -1.92 29.73
CA TRP A 157 -12.09 -2.55 29.66
C TRP A 157 -12.82 -2.69 31.00
N SER A 158 -12.13 -2.54 32.14
CA SER A 158 -12.53 -3.13 33.42
C SER A 158 -13.91 -2.71 33.92
N LYS A 159 -14.12 -1.41 34.19
CA LYS A 159 -15.36 -0.92 34.84
C LYS A 159 -16.60 -1.10 33.97
N ASN A 160 -16.48 -0.90 32.66
CA ASN A 160 -17.61 -1.07 31.75
C ASN A 160 -18.12 -2.51 31.66
N VAL A 161 -17.20 -3.49 31.65
CA VAL A 161 -17.58 -4.92 31.62
C VAL A 161 -18.30 -5.31 32.91
N GLU A 162 -17.88 -4.74 34.04
CA GLU A 162 -18.51 -4.99 35.33
C GLU A 162 -19.94 -4.45 35.40
N VAL A 163 -20.15 -3.17 35.08
CA VAL A 163 -21.48 -2.55 35.08
C VAL A 163 -22.42 -3.21 34.05
N ALA A 164 -21.89 -3.69 32.93
CA ALA A 164 -22.69 -4.41 31.93
C ALA A 164 -23.24 -5.76 32.42
N LYS A 165 -22.76 -6.32 33.54
CA LYS A 165 -23.34 -7.54 34.13
C LYS A 165 -24.72 -7.27 34.75
N SER A 166 -24.91 -6.11 35.36
CA SER A 166 -26.14 -5.70 36.03
C SER A 166 -27.00 -4.70 35.23
N ASN A 167 -26.48 -4.17 34.11
CA ASN A 167 -27.19 -3.23 33.24
C ASN A 167 -27.49 -3.85 31.85
N PRO A 168 -28.71 -4.39 31.61
CA PRO A 168 -29.08 -5.03 30.34
C PRO A 168 -28.98 -4.10 29.12
N LYS A 169 -29.30 -2.81 29.30
CA LYS A 169 -29.21 -1.79 28.26
C LYS A 169 -27.75 -1.60 27.82
N LEU A 170 -26.84 -1.44 28.76
CA LEU A 170 -25.40 -1.29 28.47
C LEU A 170 -24.83 -2.56 27.82
N LYS A 171 -25.24 -3.75 28.28
CA LYS A 171 -24.83 -5.04 27.69
C LYS A 171 -25.23 -5.15 26.21
N ALA A 172 -26.48 -4.81 25.89
CA ALA A 172 -26.97 -4.84 24.51
C ALA A 172 -26.22 -3.84 23.63
N MET A 173 -25.96 -2.64 24.13
CA MET A 173 -25.18 -1.62 23.42
C MET A 173 -23.73 -2.05 23.20
N ASN A 174 -23.08 -2.66 24.20
CA ASN A 174 -21.73 -3.22 24.05
C ASN A 174 -21.67 -4.28 22.95
N LYS A 175 -22.65 -5.19 22.90
CA LYS A 175 -22.73 -6.21 21.83
C LYS A 175 -22.86 -5.57 20.46
N LYS A 176 -23.79 -4.60 20.29
CA LYS A 176 -24.01 -3.93 19.01
C LYS A 176 -22.80 -3.10 18.58
N PHE A 177 -22.18 -2.37 19.51
CA PHE A 177 -20.93 -1.65 19.25
C PHE A 177 -19.82 -2.61 18.83
N GLY A 178 -19.60 -3.69 19.59
CA GLY A 178 -18.56 -4.68 19.29
C GLY A 178 -18.72 -5.31 17.91
N MET A 179 -19.96 -5.59 17.50
CA MET A 179 -20.25 -6.10 16.15
C MET A 179 -19.90 -5.09 15.05
N ILE A 180 -20.39 -3.84 15.15
CA ILE A 180 -20.14 -2.81 14.11
C ILE A 180 -18.64 -2.47 14.06
N HIS A 181 -18.01 -2.29 15.22
CA HIS A 181 -16.58 -2.02 15.31
C HIS A 181 -15.76 -3.20 14.77
N GLY A 182 -16.14 -4.44 15.10
CA GLY A 182 -15.48 -5.64 14.59
C GLY A 182 -15.53 -5.75 13.06
N LEU A 183 -16.70 -5.45 12.45
CA LEU A 183 -16.84 -5.40 11.00
C LEU A 183 -15.98 -4.29 10.37
N SER A 184 -15.91 -3.12 10.99
CA SER A 184 -15.04 -2.02 10.56
C SER A 184 -13.56 -2.42 10.58
N SER A 185 -13.12 -3.02 11.69
CA SER A 185 -11.75 -3.51 11.88
C SER A 185 -11.41 -4.60 10.88
N LEU A 186 -12.32 -5.54 10.62
CA LEU A 186 -12.14 -6.58 9.60
C LEU A 186 -12.00 -5.96 8.20
N ALA A 187 -12.87 -5.04 7.82
CA ALA A 187 -12.76 -4.35 6.53
C ALA A 187 -11.42 -3.59 6.41
N ASN A 188 -10.93 -2.99 7.49
CA ASN A 188 -9.64 -2.30 7.49
C ASN A 188 -8.45 -3.29 7.35
N ILE A 189 -8.52 -4.45 8.02
CA ILE A 189 -7.53 -5.53 7.85
C ILE A 189 -7.54 -6.08 6.43
N MET A 190 -8.72 -6.30 5.84
CA MET A 190 -8.85 -6.74 4.45
C MET A 190 -8.30 -5.70 3.47
N SER A 191 -8.53 -4.40 3.74
CA SER A 191 -7.95 -3.31 2.96
C SER A 191 -6.43 -3.31 3.02
N PHE A 192 -5.85 -3.42 4.22
CA PHE A 192 -4.40 -3.52 4.41
C PHE A 192 -3.81 -4.79 3.77
N GLY A 193 -4.42 -5.95 3.99
CA GLY A 193 -4.00 -7.22 3.42
C GLY A 193 -4.01 -7.19 1.89
N SER A 194 -4.98 -6.51 1.28
CA SER A 194 -5.01 -6.32 -0.17
C SER A 194 -3.85 -5.43 -0.66
N LEU A 195 -3.51 -4.35 0.05
CA LEU A 195 -2.32 -3.56 -0.27
C LEU A 195 -1.02 -4.37 -0.12
N ALA A 196 -0.94 -5.20 0.92
CA ALA A 196 0.21 -6.08 1.14
C ALA A 196 0.39 -7.11 0.02
N ILE A 197 -0.71 -7.74 -0.43
CA ILE A 197 -0.66 -8.68 -1.55
C ILE A 197 -0.29 -7.98 -2.86
N HIS A 198 -0.83 -6.78 -3.12
CA HIS A 198 -0.41 -5.97 -4.26
C HIS A 198 1.11 -5.70 -4.23
N SER A 199 1.65 -5.31 -3.07
CA SER A 199 3.10 -5.11 -2.89
C SER A 199 3.88 -6.40 -3.16
N TRP A 200 3.42 -7.52 -2.60
CA TRP A 200 4.08 -8.82 -2.71
C TRP A 200 4.15 -9.31 -4.15
N LEU A 201 3.04 -9.21 -4.89
CA LEU A 201 3.01 -9.56 -6.31
C LEU A 201 3.97 -8.71 -7.14
N SER A 202 4.12 -7.43 -6.78
CA SER A 202 5.05 -6.52 -7.46
C SER A 202 6.52 -6.95 -7.27
N THR A 203 6.88 -7.35 -6.04
CA THR A 203 8.23 -7.86 -5.75
C THR A 203 8.51 -9.22 -6.37
N LEU A 204 7.50 -10.09 -6.43
CA LEU A 204 7.64 -11.42 -7.02
C LEU A 204 7.91 -11.32 -8.53
N ASP A 205 7.17 -10.46 -9.24
CA ASP A 205 7.32 -10.26 -10.68
C ASP A 205 8.71 -9.70 -11.04
N GLN A 206 9.19 -8.71 -10.28
CA GLN A 206 10.56 -8.18 -10.43
C GLN A 206 11.62 -9.25 -10.20
N THR A 207 11.44 -10.10 -9.18
CA THR A 207 12.38 -11.18 -8.86
C THR A 207 12.42 -12.23 -9.98
N ILE A 208 11.25 -12.65 -10.48
CA ILE A 208 11.15 -13.62 -11.59
C ILE A 208 11.80 -13.05 -12.86
N GLN A 209 11.56 -11.77 -13.15
CA GLN A 209 12.16 -11.10 -14.30
C GLN A 209 13.69 -11.03 -14.19
N ALA A 210 14.21 -10.69 -13.01
CA ALA A 210 15.64 -10.65 -12.74
C ALA A 210 16.28 -12.05 -12.88
N SER A 211 15.66 -13.09 -12.31
CA SER A 211 16.13 -14.47 -12.44
C SER A 211 16.12 -14.96 -13.88
N SER A 212 15.05 -14.67 -14.64
CA SER A 212 14.94 -15.06 -16.05
C SER A 212 16.01 -14.40 -16.92
N MET A 213 16.28 -13.11 -16.69
CA MET A 213 17.35 -12.38 -17.37
C MET A 213 18.75 -12.90 -17.02
N ALA A 214 18.98 -13.31 -15.77
CA ALA A 214 20.23 -13.94 -15.35
C ALA A 214 20.46 -15.28 -16.09
N ILE A 215 19.43 -16.13 -16.19
CA ILE A 215 19.51 -17.40 -16.90
C ILE A 215 19.83 -17.19 -18.40
N VAL A 216 19.15 -16.24 -19.04
CA VAL A 216 19.40 -15.90 -20.46
C VAL A 216 20.82 -15.38 -20.66
N SER A 217 21.32 -14.55 -19.73
CA SER A 217 22.69 -14.07 -19.76
C SER A 217 23.70 -15.22 -19.66
N ASP A 218 23.50 -16.17 -18.75
CA ASP A 218 24.38 -17.32 -18.56
C ASP A 218 24.37 -18.26 -19.77
N GLN A 219 23.20 -18.48 -20.37
CA GLN A 219 23.09 -19.25 -21.62
C GLN A 219 23.81 -18.57 -22.78
N LEU A 220 23.68 -17.25 -22.92
CA LEU A 220 24.40 -16.48 -23.94
C LEU A 220 25.92 -16.57 -23.73
N GLN A 221 26.40 -16.42 -22.49
CA GLN A 221 27.82 -16.57 -22.14
C GLN A 221 28.35 -17.99 -22.46
N SER A 222 27.58 -19.02 -22.13
CA SER A 222 27.91 -20.42 -22.46
C SER A 222 27.99 -20.66 -23.96
N LEU A 223 27.06 -20.07 -24.73
CA LEU A 223 27.04 -20.17 -26.19
C LEU A 223 28.26 -19.46 -26.81
N VAL A 224 28.57 -18.24 -26.34
CA VAL A 224 29.74 -17.46 -26.73
C VAL A 224 31.02 -18.28 -26.52
N VAL A 225 31.19 -18.89 -25.35
CA VAL A 225 32.33 -19.78 -25.05
C VAL A 225 32.39 -20.97 -26.03
N LYS A 226 31.28 -21.67 -26.26
CA LYS A 226 31.25 -22.82 -27.19
C LYS A 226 31.59 -22.43 -28.62
N ILE A 227 31.12 -21.29 -29.11
CA ILE A 227 31.45 -20.78 -30.46
C ILE A 227 32.94 -20.47 -30.55
N GLN A 228 33.54 -19.85 -29.52
CA GLN A 228 34.97 -19.54 -29.51
C GLN A 228 35.87 -20.78 -29.57
N PHE A 229 35.44 -21.90 -29.01
CA PHE A 229 36.21 -23.15 -29.00
C PHE A 229 35.84 -24.12 -30.15
N SER A 230 34.85 -23.79 -30.97
CA SER A 230 34.37 -24.65 -32.07
C SER A 230 34.86 -24.23 -33.46
N GLU A 231 35.37 -23.02 -33.66
CA GLU A 231 35.78 -22.54 -34.99
C GLU A 231 37.32 -22.51 -35.19
N PRO A 232 37.82 -22.89 -36.39
CA PRO A 232 39.22 -22.69 -36.75
C PRO A 232 39.54 -21.19 -36.95
N PRO A 233 40.78 -20.75 -36.70
CA PRO A 233 41.14 -19.35 -36.47
C PRO A 233 41.09 -18.38 -37.68
N SER A 234 40.35 -18.68 -38.75
CA SER A 234 40.51 -18.00 -40.05
C SER A 234 39.37 -17.08 -40.52
N ILE A 235 38.31 -16.82 -39.74
CA ILE A 235 37.13 -16.07 -40.25
C ILE A 235 36.86 -14.78 -39.47
N LYS A 236 37.25 -13.63 -40.06
CA LYS A 236 36.97 -12.25 -39.58
C LYS A 236 35.48 -11.96 -39.31
N TYR A 237 34.57 -12.69 -39.95
CA TYR A 237 33.11 -12.54 -39.76
C TYR A 237 32.67 -12.93 -38.35
N ASN A 238 33.41 -13.83 -37.69
CA ASN A 238 33.04 -14.38 -36.40
C ASN A 238 33.29 -13.38 -35.24
N ASN A 239 34.27 -12.47 -35.39
CA ASN A 239 34.57 -11.45 -34.37
C ASN A 239 33.45 -10.41 -34.18
N TYR A 240 32.69 -10.08 -35.22
CA TYR A 240 31.57 -9.14 -35.13
C TYR A 240 30.35 -9.76 -34.42
N VAL A 241 30.02 -11.01 -34.77
CA VAL A 241 28.94 -11.77 -34.12
C VAL A 241 29.28 -12.01 -32.64
N PHE A 242 30.53 -12.37 -32.37
CA PHE A 242 31.05 -12.54 -31.02
C PHE A 242 30.95 -11.24 -30.20
N GLY A 243 31.47 -10.12 -30.73
CA GLY A 243 31.38 -8.82 -30.07
C GLY A 243 29.95 -8.37 -29.79
N LEU A 244 29.01 -8.63 -30.71
CA LEU A 244 27.59 -8.31 -30.54
C LEU A 244 26.96 -9.16 -29.43
N LEU A 245 27.25 -10.46 -29.38
CA LEU A 245 26.75 -11.37 -28.34
C LEU A 245 27.32 -11.03 -26.96
N THR A 246 28.61 -10.67 -26.87
CA THR A 246 29.23 -10.20 -25.62
C THR A 246 28.58 -8.90 -25.15
N LEU A 247 28.37 -7.93 -26.04
CA LEU A 247 27.68 -6.66 -25.72
C LEU A 247 26.23 -6.88 -25.27
N LEU A 248 25.50 -7.80 -25.91
CA LEU A 248 24.14 -8.17 -25.52
C LEU A 248 24.12 -8.79 -24.12
N SER A 249 25.05 -9.70 -23.82
CA SER A 249 25.16 -10.31 -22.48
C SER A 249 25.48 -9.26 -21.41
N GLN A 250 26.42 -8.34 -21.65
CA GLN A 250 26.78 -7.29 -20.69
C GLN A 250 25.63 -6.32 -20.44
N LYS A 251 24.86 -5.97 -21.47
CA LYS A 251 23.65 -5.14 -21.32
C LYS A 251 22.56 -5.86 -20.53
N LEU A 252 22.40 -7.17 -20.71
CA LEU A 252 21.45 -7.98 -19.92
C LEU A 252 21.86 -8.04 -18.45
N VAL A 253 23.14 -8.32 -18.14
CA VAL A 253 23.68 -8.31 -16.76
C VAL A 253 23.48 -6.96 -16.08
N SER A 254 23.78 -5.86 -16.78
CA SER A 254 23.58 -4.50 -16.26
C SER A 254 22.12 -4.22 -15.94
N LYS A 255 21.19 -4.69 -16.77
CA LYS A 255 19.74 -4.49 -16.57
C LYS A 255 19.20 -5.37 -15.44
N THR A 256 19.74 -6.56 -15.24
CA THR A 256 19.43 -7.42 -14.08
C THR A 256 19.88 -6.76 -12.77
N ARG A 257 21.08 -6.15 -12.72
CA ARG A 257 21.56 -5.43 -11.52
C ARG A 257 20.69 -4.22 -11.17
N LEU A 258 20.14 -3.52 -12.17
CA LEU A 258 19.23 -2.39 -11.97
C LEU A 258 17.83 -2.80 -11.48
N LEU A 259 17.41 -4.04 -11.72
CA LEU A 259 16.13 -4.58 -11.24
C LEU A 259 16.22 -5.18 -9.83
N ALA A 260 17.44 -5.40 -9.32
CA ALA A 260 17.71 -6.02 -8.02
C ALA A 260 17.97 -5.01 -6.88
N VAL A 261 17.90 -3.70 -7.17
CA VAL A 261 18.04 -2.57 -6.22
C VAL A 261 16.68 -1.89 -6.09
#